data_AF-A0A2W4ZL01-F1
#
_entry.id   AF-A0A2W4ZL01-F1
#
_cell.length_a   1.000
_cell.length_b   1.000
_cell.length_c   1.000
_cell.angle_alpha   90.00
_cell.angle_beta   90.00
_cell.angle_gamma   90.00
#
_symmetry.space_group_name_H-M   'P 1'
#
loop_
_entity.id
_entity.type
_entity.pdbx_description
1 polymer ?
#
loop_
_entity_poly.entity_id
_entity_poly.type
_entity_poly.pdbx_seq_one_letter_code
_entity_poly.pdbx_strand_id
1 'polypeptide(L)'
;MTEAAAYQCDLGSNQWLHLSNDGSITTVAVSSRGPGQQQQSSQGFVTGEWRGSPQVYRLAQGVLVVIAAAQSTGQSTGQSTGQSTGQSTAYLQIQAGQSQMLSGQAAEQMHQFIQSNNSQAVPMQPVAPPTATTPMTPMAPMTPMTPMAPMTPMGMNLNPMSMAMGNMAMSMGSAAAPSVAKDSAAETAHSAKRFCTQCGSAVEPGDKFCGNCGDRLT
;
A
#
# COMPACT_ATOMS: atom_id res chain seq x y z
N MET A 1 -16.23 -11.80 -24.41
CA MET A 1 -15.84 -10.50 -23.81
C MET A 1 -15.02 -10.88 -22.59
N THR A 2 -13.70 -10.85 -22.70
CA THR A 2 -12.81 -11.33 -21.63
C THR A 2 -12.59 -10.17 -20.67
N GLU A 3 -13.31 -10.20 -19.56
CA GLU A 3 -13.21 -9.19 -18.51
C GLU A 3 -11.81 -9.30 -17.89
N ALA A 4 -11.04 -8.21 -17.94
CA ALA A 4 -9.80 -8.11 -17.17
C ALA A 4 -10.18 -8.24 -15.70
N ALA A 5 -9.93 -9.42 -15.14
CA ALA A 5 -10.39 -9.76 -13.80
C ALA A 5 -9.38 -9.20 -12.80
N ALA A 6 -9.79 -8.15 -12.09
CA ALA A 6 -9.04 -7.58 -10.99
C ALA A 6 -9.81 -7.80 -9.69
N TYR A 7 -9.11 -8.16 -8.62
CA TYR A 7 -9.67 -8.37 -7.30
C TYR A 7 -8.78 -7.76 -6.23
N GLN A 8 -9.40 -7.22 -5.20
CA GLN A 8 -8.70 -6.70 -4.05
C GLN A 8 -9.24 -7.30 -2.76
N CYS A 9 -8.38 -7.43 -1.76
CA CYS A 9 -8.81 -7.70 -0.40
C CYS A 9 -7.92 -6.97 0.62
N ASP A 10 -8.53 -6.63 1.75
CA ASP A 10 -7.80 -6.14 2.91
C ASP A 10 -7.02 -7.32 3.53
N LEU A 11 -5.73 -7.11 3.77
CA LEU A 11 -4.84 -8.03 4.48
C LEU A 11 -4.67 -7.65 5.96
N GLY A 12 -5.40 -6.65 6.46
CA GLY A 12 -5.25 -6.11 7.81
C GLY A 12 -3.96 -5.28 7.95
N SER A 13 -3.78 -4.65 9.10
CA SER A 13 -2.58 -3.83 9.40
C SER A 13 -2.28 -2.76 8.34
N ASN A 14 -3.33 -2.14 7.79
CA ASN A 14 -3.28 -1.19 6.67
C ASN A 14 -2.63 -1.72 5.38
N GLN A 15 -2.65 -3.03 5.15
CA GLN A 15 -2.17 -3.65 3.92
C GLN A 15 -3.32 -4.11 3.04
N TRP A 16 -3.17 -3.92 1.74
CA TRP A 16 -4.12 -4.33 0.71
C TRP A 16 -3.42 -5.18 -0.33
N LEU A 17 -4.05 -6.30 -0.68
CA LEU A 17 -3.68 -7.15 -1.79
C LEU A 17 -4.53 -6.78 -3.00
N HIS A 18 -3.88 -6.56 -4.14
CA HIS A 18 -4.53 -6.40 -5.43
C HIS A 18 -3.99 -7.46 -6.38
N LEU A 19 -4.89 -8.22 -7.00
CA LEU A 19 -4.60 -9.26 -7.98
C LEU A 19 -5.25 -8.85 -9.28
N SER A 20 -4.51 -8.87 -10.38
CA SER A 20 -5.06 -8.63 -11.72
C SER A 20 -4.51 -9.64 -12.72
N ASN A 21 -5.35 -10.07 -13.66
CA ASN A 21 -4.93 -10.98 -14.74
C ASN A 21 -5.21 -10.36 -16.11
N ASP A 22 -4.20 -10.37 -16.97
CA ASP A 22 -4.27 -9.85 -18.35
C ASP A 22 -4.58 -10.93 -19.41
N GLY A 23 -4.89 -12.14 -18.96
CA GLY A 23 -5.13 -13.34 -19.78
C GLY A 23 -3.96 -14.33 -19.77
N SER A 24 -2.76 -13.94 -19.35
CA SER A 24 -1.59 -14.84 -19.28
C SER A 24 -0.77 -14.65 -18.01
N ILE A 25 -0.65 -13.41 -17.56
CA ILE A 25 0.13 -12.99 -16.42
C ILE A 25 -0.82 -12.53 -15.31
N THR A 26 -0.64 -13.11 -14.13
CA THR A 26 -1.21 -12.58 -12.89
C THR A 26 -0.22 -11.60 -12.28
N THR A 27 -0.63 -10.36 -12.10
CA THR A 27 0.10 -9.39 -11.28
C THR A 27 -0.44 -9.43 -9.85
N VAL A 28 0.48 -9.60 -8.90
CA VAL A 28 0.24 -9.55 -7.46
C VAL A 28 0.84 -8.26 -6.95
N ALA A 29 0.01 -7.35 -6.43
CA ALA A 29 0.46 -6.11 -5.82
C ALA A 29 0.05 -6.06 -4.35
N VAL A 30 1.02 -5.78 -3.48
CA VAL A 30 0.78 -5.55 -2.05
C VAL A 30 1.07 -4.08 -1.77
N SER A 31 0.10 -3.38 -1.19
CA SER A 31 0.26 -1.99 -0.80
C SER A 31 0.06 -1.81 0.69
N SER A 32 0.90 -1.01 1.34
CA SER A 32 0.75 -0.59 2.72
C SER A 32 0.41 0.89 2.77
N ARG A 33 -0.56 1.25 3.63
CA ARG A 33 -1.01 2.63 3.85
C ARG A 33 -0.63 3.05 5.26
N GLY A 34 0.40 3.90 5.40
CA GLY A 34 0.80 4.49 6.67
C GLY A 34 0.72 6.02 6.63
N PRO A 35 0.73 6.71 7.80
CA PRO A 35 0.83 8.16 7.84
C PRO A 35 2.08 8.64 7.08
N GLY A 36 1.87 9.31 5.94
CA GLY A 36 2.94 9.90 5.12
C GLY A 36 3.73 8.94 4.24
N GLN A 37 3.41 7.64 4.17
CA GLN A 37 4.08 6.66 3.32
C GLN A 37 3.06 5.70 2.69
N GLN A 38 2.97 5.71 1.35
CA GLN A 38 2.28 4.68 0.57
C GLN A 38 3.36 3.87 -0.14
N GLN A 39 3.66 2.67 0.36
CA GLN A 39 4.61 1.76 -0.27
C GLN A 39 3.83 0.66 -0.98
N GLN A 40 4.18 0.39 -2.23
CA GLN A 40 3.59 -0.69 -3.03
C GLN A 40 4.71 -1.56 -3.60
N SER A 41 4.57 -2.88 -3.45
CA SER A 41 5.34 -3.87 -4.20
C SER A 41 4.43 -4.57 -5.19
N SER A 42 4.94 -4.92 -6.37
CA SER A 42 4.18 -5.68 -7.36
C SER A 42 5.07 -6.66 -8.10
N GLN A 43 4.56 -7.87 -8.35
CA GLN A 43 5.27 -8.92 -9.09
C GLN A 43 4.31 -9.62 -10.05
N GLY A 44 4.83 -10.06 -11.21
CA GLY A 44 4.07 -10.76 -12.24
C GLY A 44 4.42 -12.24 -12.30
N PHE A 45 3.41 -13.09 -12.49
CA PHE A 45 3.55 -14.55 -12.58
C PHE A 45 2.79 -15.08 -13.78
N VAL A 46 3.40 -15.98 -14.55
CA VAL A 46 2.74 -16.63 -15.68
C VAL A 46 1.80 -17.72 -15.15
N THR A 47 0.51 -17.39 -15.02
CA THR A 47 -0.50 -18.31 -14.50
C THR A 47 -1.45 -18.82 -15.58
N GLY A 48 -1.54 -18.13 -16.72
CA GLY A 48 -2.61 -18.32 -17.70
C GLY A 48 -3.89 -17.54 -17.35
N GLU A 49 -4.90 -17.69 -18.21
CA GLU A 49 -6.23 -17.07 -18.07
C GLU A 49 -6.95 -17.64 -16.85
N TRP A 50 -7.48 -16.77 -15.98
CA TRP A 50 -8.25 -17.23 -14.83
C TRP A 50 -9.56 -17.91 -15.24
N ARG A 51 -9.87 -19.04 -14.60
CA ARG A 51 -11.10 -19.83 -14.81
C ARG A 51 -12.15 -19.60 -13.71
N GLY A 52 -11.81 -18.85 -12.68
CA GLY A 52 -12.70 -18.50 -11.57
C GLY A 52 -12.12 -17.39 -10.71
N SER A 53 -12.87 -16.95 -9.70
CA SER A 53 -12.40 -15.96 -8.73
C SER A 53 -11.20 -16.51 -7.93
N PRO A 54 -10.11 -15.75 -7.76
CA PRO A 54 -9.00 -16.20 -6.93
C PRO A 54 -9.44 -16.32 -5.47
N GLN A 55 -8.83 -17.25 -4.74
CA GLN A 55 -9.08 -17.46 -3.32
C GLN A 55 -7.86 -17.05 -2.51
N VAL A 56 -8.07 -16.34 -1.40
CA VAL A 56 -6.99 -15.88 -0.53
C VAL A 56 -7.18 -16.48 0.84
N TYR A 57 -6.14 -17.06 1.42
CA TYR A 57 -6.15 -17.68 2.74
C TYR A 57 -5.12 -16.99 3.63
N ARG A 58 -5.53 -16.60 4.83
CA ARG A 58 -4.62 -16.06 5.86
C ARG A 58 -4.07 -17.22 6.66
N LEU A 59 -2.75 -17.38 6.62
CA LEU A 59 -2.03 -18.39 7.38
C LEU A 59 -1.28 -17.70 8.53
N ALA A 60 -0.88 -18.47 9.54
CA ALA A 60 -0.06 -17.94 10.65
C ALA A 60 1.26 -17.29 10.17
N GLN A 61 1.76 -17.72 9.01
CA GLN A 61 3.04 -17.30 8.44
C GLN A 61 2.87 -16.54 7.12
N GLY A 62 1.76 -15.83 6.90
CA GLY A 62 1.56 -15.00 5.71
C GLY A 62 0.24 -15.26 5.00
N VAL A 63 0.20 -15.02 3.70
CA VAL A 63 -1.01 -15.14 2.88
C VAL A 63 -0.76 -16.10 1.74
N LEU A 64 -1.72 -16.99 1.47
CA LEU A 64 -1.67 -17.92 0.36
C LEU A 64 -2.80 -17.58 -0.62
N VAL A 65 -2.46 -17.38 -1.88
CA VAL A 65 -3.39 -17.12 -2.96
C VAL A 65 -3.47 -18.37 -3.83
N VAL A 66 -4.69 -18.83 -4.10
CA VAL A 66 -4.99 -19.99 -4.94
C VAL A 66 -5.77 -19.51 -6.14
N ILE A 67 -5.26 -19.84 -7.33
CA ILE A 67 -5.79 -19.34 -8.60
C ILE A 67 -6.05 -20.54 -9.51
N ALA A 68 -7.32 -20.76 -9.84
CA ALA A 68 -7.70 -21.68 -10.91
C ALA A 68 -7.51 -20.99 -12.26
N ALA A 69 -6.62 -21.49 -13.11
CA ALA A 69 -6.29 -20.92 -14.40
C ALA A 69 -6.25 -21.98 -15.50
N ALA A 70 -6.34 -21.54 -16.76
CA ALA A 70 -6.04 -22.39 -17.91
C ALA A 70 -4.57 -22.81 -17.84
N GLN A 71 -4.26 -24.04 -18.23
CA GLN A 71 -2.86 -24.51 -18.31
C GLN A 71 -2.06 -23.55 -19.20
N SER A 72 -1.11 -22.82 -18.61
CA SER A 72 -0.14 -22.07 -19.39
C SER A 72 0.81 -23.08 -20.03
N THR A 73 1.05 -22.95 -21.34
CA THR A 73 1.83 -23.90 -22.15
C THR A 73 3.34 -23.95 -21.77
N GLY A 74 3.73 -23.42 -20.61
CA GLY A 74 5.12 -23.09 -20.28
C GLY A 74 5.78 -23.82 -19.10
N GLN A 75 5.07 -24.60 -18.26
CA GLN A 75 5.72 -25.35 -17.17
C GLN A 75 5.02 -26.69 -16.89
N SER A 76 5.33 -27.71 -17.69
CA SER A 76 5.15 -29.11 -17.32
C SER A 76 6.52 -29.78 -17.17
N THR A 77 7.24 -29.45 -16.10
CA THR A 77 8.44 -30.21 -15.70
C THR A 77 8.08 -31.04 -14.47
N GLY A 78 7.35 -32.12 -14.69
CA GLY A 78 6.93 -33.05 -13.64
C GLY A 78 5.93 -34.05 -14.18
N GLN A 79 6.39 -35.28 -14.39
CA GLN A 79 5.64 -36.40 -14.91
C GLN A 79 4.35 -36.63 -14.11
N SER A 80 3.20 -36.40 -14.74
CA SER A 80 1.98 -37.14 -14.41
C SER A 80 1.36 -37.63 -15.72
N THR A 81 1.58 -38.92 -16.00
CA THR A 81 0.88 -39.67 -17.04
C THR A 81 -0.56 -39.85 -16.59
N GLY A 82 -1.43 -38.92 -16.97
CA GLY A 82 -2.85 -38.99 -16.65
C GLY A 82 -3.60 -37.79 -17.22
N GLN A 83 -4.63 -38.06 -18.01
CA GLN A 83 -5.57 -37.11 -18.60
C GLN A 83 -5.83 -35.87 -17.72
N SER A 84 -5.30 -34.70 -18.09
CA SER A 84 -5.67 -33.45 -17.43
C SER A 84 -6.48 -32.58 -18.37
N THR A 85 -7.74 -32.42 -18.00
CA THR A 85 -8.72 -31.54 -18.64
C THR A 85 -8.32 -30.08 -18.46
N GLY A 86 -7.37 -29.56 -19.26
CA GLY A 86 -7.14 -28.14 -19.59
C GLY A 86 -7.02 -27.07 -18.47
N GLN A 87 -6.99 -27.45 -17.19
CA GLN A 87 -6.97 -26.55 -16.03
C GLN A 87 -5.74 -26.81 -15.15
N SER A 88 -5.14 -25.74 -14.65
CA SER A 88 -4.04 -25.74 -13.67
C SER A 88 -4.39 -24.86 -12.48
N THR A 89 -3.91 -25.23 -11.29
CA THR A 89 -4.04 -24.38 -10.10
C THR A 89 -2.68 -23.78 -9.78
N ALA A 90 -2.60 -22.45 -9.75
CA ALA A 90 -1.43 -21.71 -9.31
C ALA A 90 -1.55 -21.39 -7.81
N TYR A 91 -0.47 -21.62 -7.08
CA TYR A 91 -0.36 -21.31 -5.65
C TYR A 91 0.69 -20.22 -5.48
N LEU A 92 0.33 -19.10 -4.87
CA LEU A 92 1.21 -17.97 -4.64
C LEU A 92 1.26 -17.67 -3.15
N GLN A 93 2.46 -17.70 -2.56
CA GLN A 93 2.66 -17.35 -1.16
C GLN A 93 3.15 -15.91 -1.06
N ILE A 94 2.61 -15.17 -0.10
CA ILE A 94 2.96 -13.78 0.18
C ILE A 94 3.42 -13.67 1.62
N GLN A 95 4.69 -13.31 1.82
CA GLN A 95 5.32 -13.14 3.13
C GLN A 95 6.14 -11.85 3.14
N ALA A 96 5.94 -11.00 4.15
CA ALA A 96 6.68 -9.75 4.31
C ALA A 96 6.71 -8.86 3.04
N GLY A 97 5.61 -8.82 2.29
CA GLY A 97 5.50 -8.02 1.05
C GLY A 97 6.17 -8.63 -0.19
N GLN A 98 6.76 -9.81 -0.07
CA GLN A 98 7.30 -10.60 -1.19
C GLN A 98 6.30 -11.67 -1.59
N SER A 99 6.07 -11.84 -2.88
CA SER A 99 5.24 -12.89 -3.45
C SER A 99 6.09 -13.93 -4.15
N GLN A 100 5.77 -15.21 -4.01
CA GLN A 100 6.45 -16.30 -4.70
C GLN A 100 5.44 -17.34 -5.18
N MET A 101 5.64 -17.87 -6.39
CA MET A 101 4.85 -19.00 -6.91
C MET A 101 5.42 -20.32 -6.40
N LEU A 102 4.55 -21.13 -5.79
CA LEU A 102 4.87 -22.49 -5.35
C LEU A 102 4.64 -23.45 -6.51
N SER A 103 5.48 -24.49 -6.60
CA SER A 103 5.37 -25.55 -7.61
C SER A 103 5.67 -26.92 -7.01
N GLY A 104 5.19 -27.98 -7.69
CA GLY A 104 5.38 -29.37 -7.28
C GLY A 104 4.92 -29.63 -5.84
N GLN A 105 5.76 -30.34 -5.08
CA GLN A 105 5.47 -30.78 -3.70
C GLN A 105 5.14 -29.63 -2.74
N ALA A 106 5.74 -28.46 -2.91
CA ALA A 106 5.46 -27.31 -2.04
C ALA A 106 4.04 -26.78 -2.22
N ALA A 107 3.53 -26.78 -3.46
CA ALA A 107 2.15 -26.41 -3.77
C ALA A 107 1.16 -27.45 -3.22
N GLU A 108 1.46 -28.74 -3.37
CA GLU A 108 0.64 -29.84 -2.87
C GLU A 108 0.52 -29.82 -1.33
N GLN A 109 1.62 -29.57 -0.62
CA GLN A 109 1.63 -29.43 0.84
C GLN A 109 0.75 -28.26 1.30
N MET A 110 0.81 -27.11 0.62
CA MET A 110 -0.03 -25.95 0.95
C MET A 110 -1.52 -26.22 0.69
N HIS A 111 -1.85 -26.93 -0.38
CA HIS A 111 -3.23 -27.34 -0.66
C HIS A 111 -3.79 -28.24 0.46
N GLN A 112 -3.00 -29.22 0.91
CA GLN A 112 -3.41 -30.12 1.99
C GLN A 112 -3.51 -29.39 3.33
N PHE A 113 -2.67 -28.38 3.57
CA PHE A 113 -2.74 -27.56 4.78
C PHE A 113 -4.06 -26.79 4.88
N ILE A 114 -4.51 -26.14 3.80
CA ILE A 114 -5.79 -25.40 3.77
C ILE A 114 -6.95 -26.33 4.10
N GLN A 115 -6.97 -27.53 3.50
CA GLN A 115 -8.04 -28.50 3.71
C GLN A 115 -8.09 -29.04 5.14
N SER A 116 -6.93 -29.39 5.70
CA SER A 116 -6.82 -30.00 7.04
C SER A 116 -7.10 -29.01 8.18
N ASN A 117 -6.75 -27.74 8.00
CA ASN A 117 -6.96 -26.70 9.02
C ASN A 117 -8.29 -25.96 8.89
N ASN A 118 -9.16 -26.36 7.95
CA ASN A 118 -10.41 -25.66 7.65
C ASN A 118 -10.19 -24.14 7.52
N SER A 119 -9.13 -23.78 6.79
CA SER A 119 -8.74 -22.37 6.64
C SER A 119 -9.81 -21.64 5.85
N GLN A 120 -10.39 -20.58 6.43
CA GLN A 120 -11.43 -19.82 5.76
C GLN A 120 -10.82 -18.89 4.71
N ALA A 121 -11.39 -18.92 3.50
CA ALA A 121 -11.02 -17.98 2.45
C ALA A 121 -11.45 -16.56 2.85
N VAL A 122 -10.54 -15.61 2.69
CA VAL A 122 -10.81 -14.18 2.78
C VAL A 122 -11.61 -13.77 1.55
N PRO A 123 -12.79 -13.15 1.72
CA PRO A 123 -13.58 -12.70 0.59
C PRO A 123 -12.80 -11.63 -0.18
N MET A 124 -12.67 -11.82 -1.48
CA MET A 124 -12.13 -10.82 -2.37
C MET A 124 -13.23 -10.01 -3.02
N GLN A 125 -12.99 -8.71 -3.19
CA GLN A 125 -13.90 -7.81 -3.89
C GLN A 125 -13.40 -7.62 -5.33
N PRO A 126 -14.27 -7.79 -6.35
CA PRO A 126 -13.91 -7.45 -7.71
C PRO A 126 -13.64 -5.96 -7.82
N VAL A 127 -12.56 -5.60 -8.52
CA VAL A 127 -12.20 -4.22 -8.84
C VAL A 127 -12.70 -3.98 -10.26
N ALA A 128 -13.71 -3.11 -10.41
CA ALA A 128 -14.13 -2.70 -11.73
C ALA A 128 -12.94 -2.07 -12.47
N PRO A 129 -12.74 -2.35 -13.78
CA PRO A 129 -11.74 -1.63 -14.55
C PRO A 129 -12.03 -0.13 -14.40
N PRO A 130 -11.00 0.73 -14.31
CA PRO A 130 -11.21 2.18 -14.28
C PRO A 130 -12.06 2.50 -15.51
N THR A 131 -13.32 2.88 -15.27
CA THR A 131 -14.23 3.29 -16.34
C THR A 131 -13.46 4.34 -17.11
N ALA A 132 -13.20 4.08 -18.40
CA ALA A 132 -12.47 4.98 -19.27
C ALA A 132 -13.01 6.39 -19.02
N THR A 133 -12.22 7.23 -18.34
CA THR A 133 -12.58 8.61 -18.10
C THR A 133 -12.87 9.17 -19.48
N THR A 134 -14.12 9.59 -19.69
CA THR A 134 -14.53 10.25 -20.93
C THR A 134 -13.42 11.22 -21.33
N PRO A 135 -12.88 11.16 -22.55
CA PRO A 135 -11.79 12.02 -22.95
C PRO A 135 -12.22 13.44 -22.63
N MET A 136 -11.50 14.10 -21.72
CA MET A 136 -11.75 15.51 -21.44
C MET A 136 -11.58 16.19 -22.79
N THR A 137 -12.65 16.77 -23.32
CA THR A 137 -12.60 17.52 -24.57
C THR A 137 -11.47 18.53 -24.45
N PRO A 138 -10.48 18.54 -25.37
CA PRO A 138 -9.41 19.52 -25.32
C PRO A 138 -10.03 20.90 -25.25
N MET A 139 -9.69 21.64 -24.20
CA MET A 139 -10.19 23.00 -24.01
C MET A 139 -9.85 23.78 -25.28
N ALA A 140 -10.85 24.43 -25.87
CA ALA A 140 -10.64 25.27 -27.04
C ALA A 140 -9.51 26.29 -26.76
N PRO A 141 -8.68 26.64 -27.75
CA PRO A 141 -7.61 27.61 -27.56
C PRO A 141 -8.20 28.91 -27.04
N MET A 142 -7.77 29.31 -25.84
CA MET A 142 -8.15 30.60 -25.26
C MET A 142 -7.67 31.69 -26.21
N THR A 143 -8.58 32.60 -26.57
CA THR A 143 -8.21 33.79 -27.34
C THR A 143 -7.21 34.63 -26.54
N PRO A 144 -6.22 35.26 -27.20
CA PRO A 144 -5.23 36.10 -26.52
C PRO A 144 -5.94 37.19 -25.72
N MET A 145 -5.67 37.25 -24.42
CA MET A 145 -6.16 38.33 -23.58
C MET A 145 -5.59 39.65 -24.09
N THR A 146 -6.44 40.65 -24.26
CA THR A 146 -6.03 42.02 -24.59
C THR A 146 -5.11 42.58 -23.50
N PRO A 147 -4.15 43.46 -23.85
CA PRO A 147 -3.18 43.99 -22.89
C PRO A 147 -3.88 44.70 -21.74
N MET A 148 -3.58 44.31 -20.52
CA MET A 148 -4.01 45.05 -19.33
C MET A 148 -3.40 46.45 -19.36
N ALA A 149 -4.20 47.44 -18.96
CA ALA A 149 -3.77 48.81 -18.72
C ALA A 149 -2.54 48.85 -17.76
N PRO A 150 -1.68 49.88 -17.83
CA PRO A 150 -0.43 49.91 -17.09
C PRO A 150 -0.68 49.79 -15.57
N MET A 151 -0.11 48.73 -14.98
CA MET A 151 -0.07 48.56 -13.53
C MET A 151 0.77 49.68 -12.91
N THR A 152 0.27 50.24 -11.81
CA THR A 152 1.00 51.19 -10.95
C THR A 152 2.33 50.60 -10.49
N PRO A 153 3.38 51.43 -10.30
CA PRO A 153 4.71 50.95 -9.97
C PRO A 153 4.69 50.20 -8.64
N MET A 154 5.11 48.93 -8.67
CA MET A 154 5.39 48.13 -7.47
C MET A 154 6.44 48.84 -6.62
N GLY A 155 6.04 49.30 -5.43
CA GLY A 155 6.96 49.86 -4.45
C GLY A 155 7.80 48.77 -3.81
N MET A 156 9.05 48.62 -4.27
CA MET A 156 10.01 47.70 -3.68
C MET A 156 10.73 48.42 -2.52
N ASN A 157 10.40 48.05 -1.28
CA ASN A 157 11.09 48.58 -0.10
C ASN A 157 12.23 47.63 0.29
N LEU A 158 13.45 48.15 0.35
CA LEU A 158 14.68 47.36 0.46
C LEU A 158 15.08 46.99 1.90
N ASN A 159 14.22 47.15 2.91
CA ASN A 159 14.52 46.61 4.24
C ASN A 159 13.29 46.47 5.17
N PRO A 160 12.95 45.26 5.65
CA PRO A 160 13.22 43.93 5.08
C PRO A 160 12.17 43.59 3.99
N MET A 161 12.57 42.73 3.03
CA MET A 161 11.78 42.36 1.85
C MET A 161 10.38 41.84 2.22
N SER A 162 9.36 42.65 1.96
CA SER A 162 7.95 42.25 2.02
C SER A 162 7.32 42.41 0.65
N MET A 163 6.72 41.33 0.13
CA MET A 163 5.91 41.36 -1.08
C MET A 163 4.45 41.29 -0.65
N ALA A 164 3.68 42.34 -0.95
CA ALA A 164 2.25 42.41 -0.71
C ALA A 164 1.50 42.38 -2.05
N MET A 165 0.59 41.42 -2.22
CA MET A 165 -0.32 41.34 -3.36
C MET A 165 -1.75 41.34 -2.83
N GLY A 166 -2.38 42.51 -2.83
CA GLY A 166 -3.72 42.69 -2.26
C GLY A 166 -3.73 42.37 -0.76
N ASN A 167 -4.66 41.49 -0.34
CA ASN A 167 -4.93 41.20 1.07
C ASN A 167 -4.01 40.14 1.70
N MET A 168 -2.96 39.69 1.01
CA MET A 168 -2.00 38.71 1.52
C MET A 168 -0.59 39.31 1.57
N ALA A 169 -0.10 39.52 2.79
CA ALA A 169 1.26 39.94 3.09
C ALA A 169 2.01 38.78 3.77
N MET A 170 3.14 38.35 3.20
CA MET A 170 4.05 37.41 3.85
C MET A 170 5.25 38.17 4.40
N SER A 171 5.42 38.15 5.73
CA SER A 171 6.55 38.75 6.44
C SER A 171 7.49 37.63 6.91
N MET A 172 8.64 37.49 6.25
CA MET A 172 9.66 36.50 6.63
C MET A 172 10.65 37.17 7.60
N GLY A 173 10.34 37.09 8.88
CA GLY A 173 11.17 37.61 9.97
C GLY A 173 12.35 36.70 10.28
N SER A 174 13.52 37.33 10.41
CA SER A 174 14.77 36.86 11.00
C SER A 174 14.69 35.61 11.88
N ALA A 175 15.37 34.54 11.45
CA ALA A 175 15.88 33.50 12.35
C ALA A 175 17.38 33.33 12.10
N ALA A 176 18.15 34.18 12.78
CA ALA A 176 19.54 33.93 13.05
C ALA A 176 19.66 32.57 13.75
N ALA A 177 20.48 31.68 13.21
CA ALA A 177 20.94 30.50 13.91
C ALA A 177 21.99 30.93 14.95
N PRO A 178 21.83 30.59 16.25
CA PRO A 178 22.96 30.56 17.16
C PRO A 178 23.50 29.14 17.28
N SER A 179 24.80 29.09 17.01
CA SER A 179 25.83 28.16 17.40
C SER A 179 25.54 27.26 18.61
N VAL A 180 25.96 26.01 18.45
CA VAL A 180 26.23 25.03 19.50
C VAL A 180 27.25 25.56 20.52
N ALA A 181 26.93 25.46 21.82
CA ALA A 181 27.84 25.03 22.89
C ALA A 181 27.19 25.16 24.28
N LYS A 182 26.96 24.00 24.91
CA LYS A 182 27.49 23.61 26.23
C LYS A 182 26.85 24.15 27.54
N ASP A 183 26.59 23.17 28.41
CA ASP A 183 26.45 23.18 29.88
C ASP A 183 25.12 23.58 30.55
N SER A 184 24.37 22.54 30.92
CA SER A 184 23.68 22.26 32.19
C SER A 184 23.33 23.41 33.15
N ALA A 185 22.04 23.53 33.50
CA ALA A 185 21.47 23.18 34.81
C ALA A 185 20.08 23.82 35.05
N ALA A 186 19.12 22.96 35.42
CA ALA A 186 17.90 23.19 36.23
C ALA A 186 16.83 24.22 35.75
N GLU A 187 15.52 24.00 35.81
CA GLU A 187 14.63 22.87 36.09
C GLU A 187 13.20 23.43 35.93
N THR A 188 12.37 22.92 35.01
CA THR A 188 10.89 22.85 35.20
C THR A 188 10.20 21.96 34.14
N ALA A 189 9.79 20.77 34.59
CA ALA A 189 8.66 19.97 34.11
C ALA A 189 8.58 19.60 32.61
N HIS A 190 9.49 18.75 32.15
CA HIS A 190 9.29 17.97 30.93
C HIS A 190 8.45 16.73 31.23
N SER A 191 7.13 16.81 31.04
CA SER A 191 6.26 15.64 30.99
C SER A 191 6.56 14.87 29.70
N ALA A 192 7.61 14.05 29.75
CA ALA A 192 7.92 13.04 28.75
C ALA A 192 6.85 11.95 28.88
N LYS A 193 5.88 11.95 27.97
CA LYS A 193 4.88 10.89 27.87
C LYS A 193 5.63 9.59 27.61
N ARG A 194 5.51 8.61 28.50
CA ARG A 194 6.08 7.28 28.29
C ARG A 194 5.12 6.50 27.40
N PHE A 195 5.64 5.53 26.66
CA PHE A 195 4.84 4.65 25.82
C PHE A 195 5.10 3.20 26.23
N CYS A 196 4.06 2.37 26.21
CA CYS A 196 4.17 0.95 26.46
C CYS A 196 5.04 0.30 25.39
N THR A 197 6.05 -0.46 25.80
CA THR A 197 6.96 -1.16 24.87
C THR A 197 6.31 -2.37 24.19
N GLN A 198 5.20 -2.88 24.72
CA GLN A 198 4.50 -4.04 24.17
C GLN A 198 3.43 -3.66 23.14
N CYS A 199 2.66 -2.59 23.38
CA CYS A 199 1.56 -2.19 22.47
C CYS A 199 1.67 -0.76 21.92
N GLY A 200 2.71 0.00 22.30
CA GLY A 200 2.95 1.36 21.81
C GLY A 200 1.99 2.43 22.36
N SER A 201 1.06 2.08 23.25
CA SER A 201 0.09 3.04 23.79
C SER A 201 0.74 4.02 24.76
N ALA A 202 0.27 5.27 24.76
CA ALA A 202 0.72 6.27 25.72
C ALA A 202 0.35 5.84 27.15
N VAL A 203 1.29 5.98 28.08
CA VAL A 203 1.13 5.61 29.49
C VAL A 203 1.57 6.76 30.38
N GLU A 204 0.85 6.97 31.48
CA GLU A 204 1.12 8.10 32.37
C GLU A 204 2.33 7.80 33.27
N PRO A 205 3.10 8.83 33.66
CA PRO A 205 4.21 8.68 34.60
C PRO A 205 3.64 8.34 36.00
N GLY A 206 3.54 7.05 36.29
CA GLY A 206 2.99 6.51 37.54
C GLY A 206 2.33 5.14 37.37
N ASP A 207 1.91 4.81 36.15
CA ASP A 207 1.28 3.53 35.83
C ASP A 207 2.24 2.35 36.04
N LYS A 208 1.75 1.33 36.77
CA LYS A 208 2.45 0.04 36.93
C LYS A 208 2.11 -0.94 35.81
N PHE A 209 0.97 -0.75 35.15
CA PHE A 209 0.45 -1.62 34.10
C PHE A 209 -0.13 -0.77 32.96
N CYS A 210 -0.03 -1.25 31.73
CA CYS A 210 -0.64 -0.61 30.58
C CYS A 210 -2.15 -0.86 30.57
N GLY A 211 -2.96 0.20 30.56
CA GLY A 211 -4.42 0.09 30.49
C GLY A 211 -4.97 -0.49 29.16
N ASN A 212 -4.13 -0.59 28.12
CA ASN A 212 -4.54 -1.11 26.82
C ASN A 212 -4.23 -2.61 26.65
N CYS A 213 -3.03 -3.07 27.03
CA CYS A 213 -2.61 -4.48 26.85
C CYS A 213 -2.43 -5.27 28.15
N GLY A 214 -2.48 -4.63 29.32
CA GLY A 214 -2.32 -5.28 30.62
C GLY A 214 -0.87 -5.58 31.02
N ASP A 215 0.12 -5.29 30.17
CA ASP A 215 1.52 -5.55 30.50
C ASP A 215 2.07 -4.62 31.58
N ARG A 216 3.01 -5.16 32.36
CA ARG A 216 3.71 -4.41 33.41
C ARG A 216 4.71 -3.42 32.79
N LEU A 217 4.62 -2.16 33.18
CA LEU A 217 5.55 -1.11 32.77
C LEU A 217 6.77 -1.17 33.69
N THR A 218 7.76 -1.98 33.33
CA THR A 218 9.09 -2.04 33.99
C THR A 218 9.94 -0.85 33.63
#